data_AF-A0A2H0W1X4-F1
#
_entry.id   AF-A0A2H0W1X4-F1
#
_cell.length_a   1.000
_cell.length_b   1.000
_cell.length_c   1.000
_cell.angle_alpha   90.00
_cell.angle_beta   90.00
_cell.angle_gamma   90.00
#
_symmetry.space_group_name_H-M   'P 1'
#
loop_
_entity.id
_entity.type
_entity.pdbx_description
1 polymer ?
#
loop_
_entity_poly.entity_id
_entity_poly.type
_entity_poly.pdbx_seq_one_letter_code
_entity_poly.pdbx_strand_id
1 'polypeptide(L)'
;MEKKTVNLLTFFFIFAIFALFFIFIFSRFSDKKVQDYIFTISKCWFLAEEQCVANPHCEVIYKPDEDGTDPVFESCIYIPESRISTNLEARELCLTTGGQWETNKFGSFCQCNPQVTQTAWDKELGCTPMLK
;
A
#
# COMPACT_ATOMS: atom_id res chain seq x y z
N MET A 1 49.76 38.40 2.58
CA MET A 1 49.12 37.08 2.77
C MET A 1 47.63 37.18 3.14
N GLU A 2 47.14 38.34 3.57
CA GLU A 2 45.76 38.52 4.08
C GLU A 2 44.64 38.28 3.05
N LYS A 3 44.82 38.66 1.77
CA LYS A 3 43.76 38.51 0.74
C LYS A 3 43.39 37.06 0.43
N LYS A 4 44.34 36.11 0.55
CA LYS A 4 44.07 34.68 0.27
C LYS A 4 43.24 34.04 1.37
N THR A 5 43.46 34.43 2.62
CA THR A 5 42.72 33.93 3.78
C THR A 5 41.27 34.44 3.80
N VAL A 6 41.05 35.71 3.40
CA VAL A 6 39.70 36.30 3.31
C VAL A 6 38.85 35.60 2.27
N ASN A 7 39.38 35.35 1.06
CA ASN A 7 38.64 34.63 0.01
C ASN A 7 38.22 33.23 0.46
N LEU A 8 39.11 32.48 1.11
CA LEU A 8 38.83 31.11 1.53
C LEU A 8 37.75 31.05 2.61
N LEU A 9 37.77 32.03 3.53
CA LEU A 9 36.75 32.17 4.57
C LEU A 9 35.38 32.52 3.98
N THR A 10 35.32 33.41 2.98
CA THR A 10 34.08 33.75 2.29
C THR A 10 33.47 32.56 1.56
N PHE A 11 34.28 31.75 0.87
CA PHE A 11 33.80 30.51 0.24
C PHE A 11 33.24 29.51 1.27
N PHE A 12 33.88 29.40 2.42
CA PHE A 12 33.39 28.54 3.50
C PHE A 12 32.02 28.97 4.02
N PHE A 13 31.83 30.28 4.26
CA PHE A 13 30.54 30.82 4.69
C PHE A 13 29.44 30.64 3.65
N ILE A 14 29.74 30.87 2.35
CA ILE A 14 28.78 30.64 1.27
C ILE A 14 28.35 29.17 1.22
N PHE A 15 29.30 28.24 1.35
CA PHE A 15 29.01 26.81 1.35
C PHE A 15 28.17 26.40 2.57
N ALA A 16 28.49 26.94 3.75
CA ALA A 16 27.72 26.70 4.97
C ALA A 16 26.27 27.21 4.85
N ILE A 17 26.07 28.39 4.27
CA ILE A 17 24.72 28.93 4.00
C ILE A 17 23.96 28.04 3.02
N PHE A 18 24.61 27.57 1.95
CA PHE A 18 24.00 26.66 0.99
C PHE A 18 23.60 25.32 1.64
N ALA A 19 24.45 24.76 2.49
CA ALA A 19 24.17 23.53 3.22
C ALA A 19 22.96 23.71 4.16
N LEU A 20 22.92 24.81 4.92
CA LEU A 20 21.79 25.13 5.80
C LEU A 20 20.48 25.32 5.02
N PHE A 21 20.56 25.97 3.85
CA PHE A 21 19.40 26.14 2.98
C PHE A 21 18.88 24.79 2.46
N PHE A 22 19.78 23.89 2.04
CA PHE A 22 19.41 22.53 1.63
C PHE A 22 18.76 21.73 2.77
N ILE A 23 19.34 21.79 3.97
CA ILE A 23 18.78 21.12 5.16
C ILE A 23 17.38 21.65 5.46
N PHE A 24 17.18 22.97 5.42
CA PHE A 24 15.88 23.59 5.67
C PHE A 24 14.81 23.18 4.64
N ILE A 25 15.16 23.16 3.35
CA ILE A 25 14.24 22.68 2.32
C ILE A 25 13.93 21.20 2.53
N PHE A 26 14.96 20.38 2.72
CA PHE A 26 14.78 18.94 2.86
C PHE A 26 13.93 18.57 4.07
N SER A 27 14.13 19.24 5.22
CA SER A 27 13.31 19.01 6.41
C SER A 27 11.84 19.36 6.16
N ARG A 28 11.56 20.50 5.53
CA ARG A 28 10.18 20.92 5.20
C ARG A 28 9.48 19.96 4.24
N PHE A 29 10.19 19.38 3.28
CA PHE A 29 9.62 18.38 2.37
C PHE A 29 9.42 17.03 3.06
N SER A 30 10.36 16.61 3.91
CA SER A 30 10.27 15.36 4.66
C SER A 30 9.12 15.39 5.66
N ASP A 31 8.95 16.48 6.40
CA ASP A 31 7.87 16.63 7.40
C ASP A 31 6.49 16.53 6.74
N LYS A 32 6.30 17.16 5.56
CA LYS A 32 5.05 17.04 4.81
C LYS A 32 4.75 15.61 4.40
N LYS A 33 5.74 14.88 3.86
CA LYS A 33 5.52 13.47 3.47
C LYS A 33 5.20 12.59 4.65
N VAL A 34 5.86 12.80 5.79
CA VAL A 34 5.58 12.05 7.02
C VAL A 34 4.19 12.37 7.54
N GLN A 35 3.78 13.64 7.55
CA GLN A 35 2.45 14.03 7.98
C GLN A 35 1.35 13.51 7.05
N ASP A 36 1.53 13.58 5.73
CA ASP A 36 0.56 13.03 4.76
C ASP A 36 0.44 11.51 4.91
N TYR A 37 1.56 10.82 5.14
CA TYR A 37 1.57 9.37 5.40
C TYR A 37 0.80 9.02 6.69
N ILE A 38 1.10 9.72 7.79
CA ILE A 38 0.38 9.54 9.07
C ILE A 38 -1.10 9.86 8.90
N PHE A 39 -1.44 10.93 8.20
CA PHE A 39 -2.82 11.36 8.00
C PHE A 39 -3.60 10.35 7.16
N THR A 40 -2.99 9.82 6.10
CA THR A 40 -3.61 8.80 5.23
C THR A 40 -3.85 7.50 6.00
N ILE A 41 -2.89 7.06 6.80
CA ILE A 41 -3.07 5.89 7.68
C ILE A 41 -4.18 6.15 8.70
N SER A 42 -4.16 7.31 9.35
CA SER A 42 -5.16 7.65 10.37
C SER A 42 -6.57 7.71 9.80
N LYS A 43 -6.74 8.10 8.53
CA LYS A 43 -8.06 8.17 7.89
C LYS A 43 -8.74 6.81 7.83
N CYS A 44 -8.02 5.75 7.46
CA CYS A 44 -8.62 4.41 7.40
C CYS A 44 -9.09 3.95 8.77
N TRP A 45 -8.31 4.21 9.84
CA TRP A 45 -8.63 3.74 11.19
C TRP A 45 -9.99 4.21 11.73
N PHE A 46 -10.45 5.38 11.30
CA PHE A 46 -11.74 5.93 11.73
C PHE A 46 -12.93 5.56 10.85
N LEU A 47 -12.71 4.76 9.78
CA LEU A 47 -13.79 4.33 8.89
C LEU A 47 -14.59 3.18 9.52
N ALA A 48 -15.92 3.27 9.39
CA ALA A 48 -16.79 2.12 9.62
C ALA A 48 -16.59 1.06 8.53
N GLU A 49 -17.02 -0.19 8.78
CA GLU A 49 -16.85 -1.32 7.86
C GLU A 49 -17.26 -0.99 6.42
N GLU A 50 -18.47 -0.47 6.22
CA GLU A 50 -18.99 -0.12 4.90
C GLU A 50 -18.14 0.93 4.17
N GLN A 51 -17.65 1.93 4.92
CA GLN A 51 -16.78 2.97 4.38
C GLN A 51 -15.38 2.45 4.07
N CYS A 52 -14.90 1.49 4.87
CA CYS A 52 -13.62 0.83 4.66
C CYS A 52 -13.64 -0.02 3.39
N VAL A 53 -14.70 -0.82 3.21
CA VAL A 53 -14.91 -1.66 2.00
C VAL A 53 -15.02 -0.81 0.75
N ALA A 54 -15.65 0.38 0.85
CA ALA A 54 -15.78 1.30 -0.28
C ALA A 54 -14.47 2.00 -0.66
N ASN A 55 -13.44 1.97 0.20
CA ASN A 55 -12.20 2.71 -0.01
C ASN A 55 -11.08 1.80 -0.52
N PRO A 56 -10.58 1.97 -1.75
CA PRO A 56 -9.58 1.07 -2.34
C PRO A 56 -8.22 1.09 -1.63
N HIS A 57 -7.95 2.12 -0.83
CA HIS A 57 -6.72 2.25 -0.06
C HIS A 57 -6.82 1.73 1.37
N CYS A 58 -7.96 1.16 1.75
CA CYS A 58 -8.15 0.61 3.08
C CYS A 58 -8.58 -0.88 3.01
N GLU A 59 -8.15 -1.68 3.98
CA GLU A 59 -8.57 -3.06 4.17
C GLU A 59 -9.30 -3.20 5.48
N VAL A 60 -10.36 -4.00 5.47
CA VAL A 60 -11.04 -4.39 6.69
C VAL A 60 -10.26 -5.50 7.39
N ILE A 61 -10.05 -5.33 8.69
CA ILE A 61 -9.54 -6.37 9.57
C ILE A 61 -10.69 -6.89 10.42
N TYR A 62 -10.89 -8.20 10.35
CA TYR A 62 -11.86 -8.91 11.15
C TYR A 62 -11.16 -9.71 12.25
N LYS A 63 -11.80 -9.76 13.42
CA LYS A 63 -11.42 -10.65 14.51
C LYS A 63 -12.48 -11.75 14.67
N PRO A 64 -12.12 -12.94 15.19
CA PRO A 64 -13.13 -13.92 15.57
C PRO A 64 -14.04 -13.35 16.68
N ASP A 65 -15.33 -13.67 16.62
CA ASP A 65 -16.27 -13.43 17.73
C ASP A 65 -15.91 -14.29 18.96
N GLU A 66 -16.55 -14.02 20.11
CA GLU A 66 -16.32 -14.79 21.35
C GLU A 66 -16.58 -16.29 21.18
N ASP A 67 -17.53 -16.65 20.32
CA ASP A 67 -17.86 -18.03 19.96
C ASP A 67 -17.06 -18.56 18.75
N GLY A 68 -16.27 -17.72 18.09
CA GLY A 68 -15.40 -18.06 16.96
C GLY A 68 -16.12 -18.44 15.65
N THR A 69 -17.43 -18.34 15.60
CA THR A 69 -18.26 -18.72 14.44
C THR A 69 -18.33 -17.65 13.37
N ASP A 70 -18.42 -16.38 13.76
CA ASP A 70 -18.54 -15.26 12.83
C ASP A 70 -17.40 -14.24 13.01
N PRO A 71 -16.81 -13.74 11.91
CA PRO A 71 -15.84 -12.66 12.00
C PRO A 71 -16.54 -11.32 12.26
N VAL A 72 -16.12 -10.63 13.33
CA VAL A 72 -16.57 -9.29 13.72
C VAL A 72 -15.57 -8.25 13.24
N PHE A 73 -16.05 -7.14 12.69
CA PHE A 73 -15.22 -6.01 12.30
C PHE A 73 -14.39 -5.52 13.50
N GLU A 74 -13.07 -5.47 13.34
CA GLU A 74 -12.16 -4.96 14.37
C GLU A 74 -11.66 -3.57 14.02
N SER A 75 -11.09 -3.42 12.82
CA SER A 75 -10.49 -2.17 12.39
C SER A 75 -10.40 -2.07 10.88
N CYS A 76 -9.99 -0.90 10.41
CA CYS A 76 -9.74 -0.62 9.01
C CYS A 76 -8.32 -0.05 8.85
N ILE A 77 -7.47 -0.71 8.07
CA ILE A 77 -6.06 -0.37 7.93
C ILE A 77 -5.75 0.15 6.53
N TYR A 78 -4.76 1.03 6.41
CA TYR A 78 -4.29 1.47 5.11
C TYR A 78 -3.49 0.38 4.39
N ILE A 79 -3.74 0.26 3.10
CA ILE A 79 -3.01 -0.64 2.20
C ILE A 79 -2.05 0.17 1.32
N PRO A 80 -0.76 -0.18 1.23
CA PRO A 80 0.16 0.47 0.31
C PRO A 80 -0.24 0.23 -1.15
N GLU A 81 -0.02 1.24 -2.01
CA GLU A 81 -0.34 1.18 -3.45
C GLU A 81 0.24 -0.05 -4.16
N SER A 82 1.42 -0.53 -3.75
CA SER A 82 2.04 -1.73 -4.31
C SER A 82 1.19 -2.99 -4.16
N ARG A 83 0.42 -3.11 -3.08
CA ARG A 83 -0.49 -4.25 -2.89
C ARG A 83 -1.77 -4.07 -3.69
N ILE A 84 -2.24 -2.83 -3.87
CA ILE A 84 -3.38 -2.51 -4.74
C ILE A 84 -3.04 -2.88 -6.18
N SER A 85 -1.87 -2.48 -6.68
CA SER A 85 -1.43 -2.84 -8.03
C SER A 85 -1.30 -4.35 -8.20
N THR A 86 -0.73 -5.05 -7.21
CA THR A 86 -0.63 -6.51 -7.21
C THR A 86 -2.01 -7.17 -7.29
N ASN A 87 -3.00 -6.67 -6.55
CA ASN A 87 -4.37 -7.19 -6.59
C ASN A 87 -5.07 -6.90 -7.93
N LEU A 88 -4.78 -5.77 -8.57
CA LEU A 88 -5.31 -5.45 -9.90
C LEU A 88 -4.71 -6.36 -10.97
N GLU A 89 -3.40 -6.59 -10.94
CA GLU A 89 -2.72 -7.53 -11.84
C GLU A 89 -3.25 -8.96 -11.65
N ALA A 90 -3.38 -9.42 -10.40
CA ALA A 90 -3.97 -10.72 -10.09
C ALA A 90 -5.43 -10.82 -10.56
N ARG A 91 -6.22 -9.76 -10.41
CA ARG A 91 -7.60 -9.71 -10.91
C ARG A 91 -7.65 -9.81 -12.43
N GLU A 92 -6.81 -9.07 -13.14
CA GLU A 92 -6.75 -9.12 -14.60
C GLU A 92 -6.34 -10.52 -15.08
N LEU A 93 -5.33 -11.12 -14.45
CA LEU A 93 -4.92 -12.49 -14.73
C LEU A 93 -6.04 -13.51 -14.46
N CYS A 94 -6.80 -13.34 -13.38
CA CYS A 94 -7.96 -14.16 -13.07
C CYS A 94 -9.04 -14.09 -14.16
N LEU A 95 -9.45 -12.87 -14.54
CA LEU A 95 -10.51 -12.67 -15.51
C LEU A 95 -10.10 -13.13 -16.92
N THR A 96 -8.83 -12.95 -17.30
CA THR A 96 -8.30 -13.37 -18.61
C THR A 96 -8.15 -14.88 -18.74
N THR A 97 -7.86 -15.58 -17.64
CA THR A 97 -7.78 -17.05 -17.59
C THR A 97 -9.12 -17.74 -17.36
N GLY A 98 -10.22 -17.00 -17.42
CA GLY A 98 -11.58 -17.54 -17.32
C GLY A 98 -12.07 -17.80 -15.89
N GLY A 99 -11.38 -17.25 -14.89
CA GLY A 99 -11.85 -17.22 -13.51
C GLY A 99 -12.81 -16.06 -13.22
N GLN A 100 -13.45 -16.11 -12.06
CA GLN A 100 -14.26 -15.04 -11.51
C GLN A 100 -13.54 -14.43 -10.32
N TRP A 101 -13.40 -13.10 -10.33
CA TRP A 101 -12.81 -12.39 -9.20
C TRP A 101 -13.89 -12.11 -8.15
N GLU A 102 -13.72 -12.68 -6.97
CA GLU A 102 -14.62 -12.49 -5.85
C GLU A 102 -13.91 -11.79 -4.69
N THR A 103 -14.69 -11.05 -3.91
CA THR A 103 -14.20 -10.39 -2.69
C THR A 103 -15.13 -10.76 -1.55
N ASN A 104 -14.55 -11.34 -0.49
CA ASN A 104 -15.27 -11.66 0.75
C ASN A 104 -14.56 -11.02 1.95
N LYS A 105 -15.06 -11.32 3.17
CA LYS A 105 -14.48 -10.81 4.42
C LYS A 105 -13.02 -11.23 4.66
N PHE A 106 -12.54 -12.28 3.99
CA PHE A 106 -11.18 -12.79 4.10
C PHE A 106 -10.24 -12.24 3.02
N GLY A 107 -10.75 -11.42 2.11
CA GLY A 107 -9.99 -10.76 1.06
C GLY A 107 -10.54 -11.02 -0.33
N SER A 108 -9.77 -10.59 -1.32
CA SER A 108 -10.07 -10.85 -2.72
C SER A 108 -9.36 -12.11 -3.20
N PHE A 109 -10.07 -12.94 -3.95
CA PHE A 109 -9.55 -14.20 -4.48
C PHE A 109 -10.11 -14.46 -5.87
N CYS A 110 -9.37 -15.27 -6.63
CA CYS A 110 -9.84 -15.76 -7.92
C CYS A 110 -10.52 -17.12 -7.75
N GLN A 111 -11.78 -17.22 -8.15
CA GLN A 111 -12.49 -18.48 -8.28
C GLN A 111 -12.38 -18.99 -9.71
N CYS A 112 -11.56 -20.02 -9.91
CA CYS A 112 -11.43 -20.66 -11.21
C CYS A 112 -12.69 -21.46 -11.55
N ASN A 113 -13.10 -21.45 -12.81
CA ASN A 113 -14.38 -22.00 -13.26
C ASN A 113 -14.57 -23.47 -12.82
N PRO A 114 -15.56 -23.79 -11.97
CA PRO A 114 -15.76 -25.14 -11.45
C PRO A 114 -16.29 -26.14 -12.50
N GLN A 115 -16.78 -25.66 -13.65
CA GLN A 115 -17.28 -26.54 -14.72
C GLN A 115 -16.16 -27.22 -15.51
N VAL A 116 -14.94 -26.66 -15.46
CA VAL A 116 -13.75 -27.27 -16.04
C VAL A 116 -13.04 -28.01 -14.91
N THR A 117 -13.16 -29.34 -14.90
CA THR A 117 -12.60 -30.22 -13.87
C THR A 117 -11.15 -29.88 -13.52
N GLN A 118 -10.94 -29.53 -12.25
CA GLN A 118 -9.64 -29.35 -11.59
C GLN A 118 -8.78 -28.16 -12.06
N THR A 119 -9.31 -26.96 -12.22
CA THR A 119 -8.46 -25.76 -12.32
C THR A 119 -8.13 -25.17 -10.96
N ALA A 120 -6.85 -24.88 -10.70
CA ALA A 120 -6.36 -24.20 -9.51
C ALA A 120 -5.91 -22.77 -9.85
N TRP A 121 -5.94 -21.90 -8.84
CA TRP A 121 -5.34 -20.57 -8.94
C TRP A 121 -3.83 -20.66 -8.77
N ASP A 122 -3.09 -20.21 -9.79
CA ASP A 122 -1.65 -19.98 -9.75
C ASP A 122 -1.36 -18.48 -9.85
N LYS A 123 -0.40 -17.99 -9.06
CA LYS A 123 -0.11 -16.54 -8.97
C LYS A 123 0.55 -15.99 -10.24
N GLU A 124 1.26 -16.81 -10.99
CA GLU A 124 1.98 -16.41 -12.21
C GLU A 124 1.18 -16.75 -13.47
N LEU A 125 0.47 -17.88 -13.45
CA LEU A 125 -0.20 -18.44 -14.62
C LEU A 125 -1.73 -18.27 -14.60
N GLY A 126 -2.31 -17.82 -13.48
CA GLY A 126 -3.74 -17.65 -13.30
C GLY A 126 -4.48 -18.98 -13.11
N CYS A 127 -5.70 -19.11 -13.64
CA CYS A 127 -6.47 -20.35 -13.56
C CYS A 127 -5.91 -21.40 -14.51
N THR A 128 -5.26 -22.43 -13.97
CA THR A 128 -4.63 -23.51 -14.73
C THR A 128 -5.13 -24.89 -14.29
N PRO A 129 -5.21 -25.88 -15.19
CA PRO A 129 -5.55 -27.24 -14.80
C PRO A 129 -4.49 -27.83 -13.87
N MET A 130 -4.92 -28.48 -12.79
CA MET A 130 -4.06 -29.23 -11.89
C MET A 130 -3.43 -30.38 -12.68
N LEU A 131 -2.15 -30.21 -13.02
CA LEU A 131 -1.33 -31.31 -13.50
C LEU A 131 -1.13 -32.28 -12.33
N LYS A 132 -1.63 -33.50 -12.52
CA LYS A 132 -1.53 -34.61 -11.57
C LYS A 132 -0.12 -35.17 -11.52
#